data_AF-A0A2T2R7Q4-F1
#
_entry.id   AF-A0A2T2R7Q4-F1
#
_cell.length_a   1.000
_cell.length_b   1.000
_cell.length_c   1.000
_cell.angle_alpha   90.00
_cell.angle_beta   90.00
_cell.angle_gamma   90.00
#
_symmetry.space_group_name_H-M   'P 1'
#
loop_
_entity.id
_entity.type
_entity.pdbx_description
1 polymer ?
#
loop_
_entity_poly.entity_id
_entity_poly.type
_entity_poly.pdbx_seq_one_letter_code
_entity_poly.pdbx_strand_id
1 'polypeptide(L)' 'MELGKLNAMVERALVDGELSRRERDEIMEAIYSKKPITREECELMRVLQRKIWTAEIKIQD' A
#
# COMPACT_ATOMS: atom_id res chain seq x y z
N MET A 1 -10.83 2.07 -6.27
CA MET A 1 -9.60 2.38 -7.02
C MET A 1 -9.28 1.19 -7.92
N GLU A 2 -8.83 1.42 -9.16
CA GLU A 2 -8.41 0.33 -10.06
C GLU A 2 -7.10 -0.32 -9.58
N LEU A 3 -6.94 -1.64 -9.77
CA LEU A 3 -5.76 -2.41 -9.32
C LEU A 3 -4.44 -1.81 -9.82
N GLY A 4 -4.41 -1.30 -11.06
CA GLY A 4 -3.22 -0.68 -11.63
C GLY A 4 -2.77 0.58 -10.89
N LYS A 5 -3.71 1.38 -10.36
CA LYS A 5 -3.37 2.57 -9.56
C LYS A 5 -2.84 2.19 -8.19
N LEU A 6 -3.42 1.16 -7.57
CA LEU A 6 -2.95 0.60 -6.31
C LEU A 6 -1.50 0.11 -6.43
N ASN A 7 -1.20 -0.67 -7.48
CA ASN A 7 0.14 -1.19 -7.74
C ASN A 7 1.14 -0.05 -7.94
N ALA A 8 0.80 0.96 -8.76
CA ALA A 8 1.69 2.10 -8.99
C ALA A 8 1.98 2.90 -7.71
N MET A 9 1.00 3.06 -6.82
CA MET A 9 1.20 3.73 -5.53
C MET A 9 2.11 2.92 -4.61
N VAL A 10 1.90 1.60 -4.52
CA VAL A 10 2.74 0.72 -3.72
C VAL A 10 4.17 0.66 -4.28
N GLU A 11 4.33 0.49 -5.60
CA GLU A 11 5.64 0.50 -6.26
C GLU A 11 6.41 1.80 -6.02
N ARG A 12 5.75 2.95 -6.16
CA ARG A 12 6.38 4.23 -5.85
C ARG A 12 6.80 4.32 -4.38
N ALA A 13 5.94 3.90 -3.44
CA ALA A 13 6.29 3.89 -2.02
C ALA A 13 7.47 2.94 -1.71
N LEU A 14 7.59 1.83 -2.44
CA LEU A 14 8.71 0.91 -2.35
C LEU A 14 10.02 1.50 -2.88
N VAL A 15 9.96 2.32 -3.93
CA VAL A 15 11.13 2.99 -4.54
C VAL A 15 11.57 4.19 -3.70
N ASP A 16 10.63 5.04 -3.33
CA ASP A 16 10.91 6.31 -2.66
C ASP A 16 11.19 6.11 -1.17
N GLY A 17 10.79 4.97 -0.59
CA GLY A 17 10.93 4.69 0.84
C GLY A 17 10.04 5.59 1.70
N GLU A 18 9.03 6.22 1.09
CA GLU A 18 8.16 7.20 1.74
C GLU A 18 6.72 7.04 1.26
N LEU A 19 5.78 7.25 2.17
CA LEU A 19 4.35 7.16 1.93
C LEU A 19 3.65 8.21 2.79
N SER A 20 2.76 9.03 2.23
CA SER A 20 1.96 9.92 3.08
C SER A 20 0.89 9.15 3.85
N ARG A 21 0.40 9.70 4.97
CA ARG A 21 -0.76 9.14 5.69
C ARG A 21 -1.98 8.99 4.78
N ARG A 22 -2.22 9.98 3.92
CA ARG A 22 -3.32 9.95 2.96
C ARG A 22 -3.19 8.78 1.98
N GLU A 23 -2.00 8.57 1.42
CA GLU A 23 -1.76 7.47 0.48
C GLU A 23 -1.90 6.11 1.16
N ARG A 24 -1.41 5.99 2.40
CA ARG A 24 -1.63 4.81 3.23
C ARG A 24 -3.12 4.51 3.40
N ASP A 25 -3.91 5.53 3.73
CA ASP A 25 -5.34 5.35 3.96
C ASP A 25 -6.08 5.01 2.65
N GLU A 26 -5.73 5.66 1.54
CA GLU A 26 -6.27 5.36 0.21
C GLU A 26 -5.96 3.91 -0.23
N ILE A 27 -4.74 3.42 0.03
CA ILE A 27 -4.34 2.03 -0.23
C ILE A 27 -5.17 1.06 0.62
N MET A 28 -5.31 1.35 1.92
CA MET A 28 -6.07 0.51 2.83
C MET A 28 -7.54 0.46 2.43
N GLU A 29 -8.15 1.62 2.17
CA GLU A 29 -9.53 1.72 1.72
C GLU A 29 -9.75 0.97 0.41
N ALA A 30 -8.87 1.11 -0.57
CA ALA A 30 -8.97 0.41 -1.85
C ALA A 30 -8.99 -1.12 -1.68
N ILE A 31 -8.18 -1.66 -0.77
CA ILE A 31 -8.09 -3.11 -0.52
C ILE A 31 -9.29 -3.60 0.31
N TYR A 32 -9.67 -2.89 1.39
CA TYR A 32 -10.74 -3.34 2.28
C TYR A 32 -12.15 -3.07 1.75
N SER A 33 -12.34 -2.07 0.88
CA SER A 33 -13.62 -1.82 0.22
C SER A 33 -13.97 -2.89 -0.83
N LYS A 34 -12.97 -3.64 -1.30
CA LYS A 34 -13.17 -4.71 -2.27
C LYS A 34 -13.53 -6.03 -1.57
N LYS A 35 -14.62 -6.66 -2.02
CA LYS A 35 -14.97 -8.04 -1.66
C LYS A 35 -15.33 -8.82 -2.93
N PRO A 36 -14.73 -10.00 -3.18
CA PRO A 36 -13.64 -10.62 -2.42
C PRO A 36 -12.27 -9.96 -2.67
N ILE A 37 -11.39 -9.98 -1.65
CA ILE A 37 -9.99 -9.56 -1.76
C ILE A 37 -9.21 -10.71 -2.43
N THR A 38 -8.36 -10.39 -3.41
CA THR A 38 -7.52 -11.40 -4.07
C THR A 38 -6.27 -11.73 -3.25
N ARG A 39 -5.64 -12.87 -3.58
CA ARG A 39 -4.37 -13.26 -2.95
C ARG A 39 -3.25 -12.23 -3.21
N GLU A 40 -3.20 -11.70 -4.43
CA GLU A 40 -2.20 -10.69 -4.82
C GLU A 40 -2.36 -9.39 -4.01
N GLU A 41 -3.59 -8.92 -3.82
CA GLU A 41 -3.90 -7.74 -3.00
C GLU A 41 -3.49 -7.96 -1.53
N CYS A 42 -3.70 -9.17 -1.00
CA CYS A 42 -3.24 -9.54 0.34
C CYS A 42 -1.70 -9.57 0.45
N GLU A 43 -1.01 -10.08 -0.56
CA GLU A 43 0.45 -10.14 -0.58
C GLU A 43 1.07 -8.75 -0.66
N LEU A 44 0.53 -7.87 -1.52
CA LEU A 44 0.92 -6.45 -1.60
C LEU A 44 0.77 -5.74 -0.26
N MET A 45 -0.37 -5.92 0.40
CA MET A 45 -0.61 -5.35 1.73
C MET A 45 0.43 -5.81 2.75
N ARG A 46 0.72 -7.12 2.78
CA ARG A 46 1.71 -7.69 3.72
C ARG A 46 3.11 -7.12 3.49
N VAL A 47 3.51 -6.94 2.25
CA VAL A 47 4.82 -6.35 1.91
C VAL A 47 4.88 -4.91 2.37
N LEU A 48 3.86 -4.11 2.06
CA LEU A 48 3.79 -2.70 2.45
C LEU A 48 3.84 -2.55 3.98
N GLN A 49 2.99 -3.28 4.71
CA GLN A 49 2.96 -3.24 6.17
C GLN A 49 4.29 -3.68 6.80
N ARG A 50 4.93 -4.73 6.27
CA ARG A 50 6.24 -5.18 6.75
C ARG A 50 7.27 -4.06 6.59
N LYS A 51 7.32 -3.40 5.44
CA LYS A 51 8.31 -2.34 5.15
C LYS A 51 8.09 -1.06 5.96
N ILE A 52 6.84 -0.72 6.24
CA ILE A 52 6.51 0.34 7.20
C ILE A 52 7.03 -0.05 8.59
N TRP A 53 6.78 -1.29 9.02
CA TRP A 53 7.20 -1.79 10.33
C TRP A 53 8.73 -1.83 10.50
N THR A 54 9.47 -2.20 9.45
CA THR A 54 10.94 -2.21 9.45
C THR A 54 11.56 -0.83 9.23
N ALA A 55 10.75 0.22 9.13
CA ALA A 55 11.16 1.59 8.82
C ALA A 55 11.89 1.76 7.46
N GLU A 56 11.73 0.79 6.55
CA GLU A 56 12.14 0.91 5.14
C GLU A 56 11.24 1.87 4.37
N ILE A 57 9.97 1.97 4.78
CA ILE A 57 9.03 3.00 4.31
C ILE A 57 8.66 3.89 5.49
N LYS A 58 8.91 5.19 5.36
CA LYS A 58 8.51 6.18 6.36
C LYS A 58 7.14 6.74 6.02
N ILE A 59 6.27 6.80 7.01
CA ILE A 59 5.01 7.52 6.88
C ILE A 59 5.27 9.01 7.12
N GLN A 60 5.06 9.83 6.10
CA GLN A 60 5.09 11.29 6.20
C GLN A 60 3.69 11.85 6.41
N ASP A 61 3.61 13.05 7.01
CA ASP A 61 2.36 13.79 7.23
C ASP A 61 1.80 14.36 5.92
#